data_AF-J9F0C9-F1
#
_entry.id   AF-J9F0C9-F1
#
_cell.length_a   1.000
_cell.length_b   1.000
_cell.length_c   1.000
_cell.angle_alpha   90.00
_cell.angle_beta   90.00
_cell.angle_gamma   90.00
#
_symmetry.space_group_name_H-M   'P 1'
#
loop_
_entity.id
_entity.type
_entity.pdbx_description
1 polymer ?
#
loop_
_entity_poly.entity_id
_entity_poly.type
_entity_poly.pdbx_seq_one_letter_code
_entity_poly.pdbx_strand_id
1 'polypeptide(L)'
;AAFTSSSQTVQYNLAKLCSFLCRDLQTFQDDMIASLLCFHEEQRSNLSDQQRKNLLLFFAEIYEKLESKKSSQMQTFENALLDQIKEVLVADRLDDSKVKVVVEVLKLTGRYLDIDEGTSKINEILTQLNAIAKAHPAISDSVKERILSLNTWRENKWDARNFPANKEGKSTTDQGRRENDQGLTPSCSSTFIIGPDGQPLTEEERAFLEESFCKLDSNDTILDNDDVSDEYDEFLSAVANEEAKKRVAEMEMAEMEKQMAKTSLDGRSEISSNRSENGKGTAKERGNGKN
;
A
#
# COMPACT_ATOMS: atom_id res chain seq x y z
N ALA A 1 7.66 22.56 7.56
CA ALA A 1 6.83 21.85 8.55
C ALA A 1 6.55 20.44 8.04
N ALA A 2 6.58 19.46 8.96
CA ALA A 2 6.05 18.09 8.83
C ALA A 2 6.63 17.14 7.76
N PHE A 3 7.73 16.46 8.12
CA PHE A 3 7.94 15.04 7.79
C PHE A 3 8.23 14.28 9.10
N THR A 4 7.25 14.30 10.01
CA THR A 4 7.35 13.65 11.33
C THR A 4 6.57 12.34 11.40
N SER A 5 5.88 11.95 10.32
CA SER A 5 5.19 10.66 10.21
C SER A 5 5.97 9.77 9.24
N SER A 6 6.73 8.82 9.78
CA SER A 6 7.35 7.73 9.04
C SER A 6 6.31 6.63 8.85
N SER A 7 5.40 6.79 7.91
CA SER A 7 4.67 5.63 7.43
C SER A 7 5.62 4.87 6.51
N GLN A 8 6.17 3.76 7.01
CA GLN A 8 6.99 2.83 6.22
C GLN A 8 6.26 2.44 4.92
N THR A 9 4.93 2.41 4.96
CA THR A 9 4.04 2.26 3.81
C THR A 9 4.23 3.34 2.74
N VAL A 10 4.47 4.61 3.11
CA VAL A 10 4.71 5.69 2.13
C VAL A 10 6.04 5.50 1.40
N GLN A 11 7.09 5.11 2.14
CA GLN A 11 8.40 4.85 1.53
C GLN A 11 8.36 3.64 0.60
N TYR A 12 7.73 2.56 1.06
CA TYR A 12 7.48 1.37 0.26
C TYR A 12 6.66 1.68 -1.01
N ASN A 13 5.55 2.42 -0.86
CA ASN A 13 4.70 2.77 -2.00
C ASN A 13 5.42 3.67 -3.00
N LEU A 14 6.22 4.63 -2.52
CA LEU A 14 7.04 5.47 -3.39
C LEU A 14 8.09 4.64 -4.13
N ALA A 15 8.76 3.70 -3.45
CA ALA A 15 9.71 2.81 -4.09
C ALA A 15 9.05 1.91 -5.15
N LYS A 16 7.84 1.42 -4.88
CA LYS A 16 7.03 0.65 -5.84
C LYS A 16 6.65 1.49 -7.05
N LEU A 17 6.22 2.74 -6.84
CA LEU A 17 5.94 3.68 -7.93
C LEU A 17 7.18 3.96 -8.77
N CYS A 18 8.33 4.22 -8.14
CA CYS A 18 9.60 4.42 -8.83
C CYS A 18 9.97 3.20 -9.69
N SER A 19 9.83 1.99 -9.16
CA SER A 19 10.08 0.75 -9.89
C SER A 19 9.15 0.59 -11.09
N PHE A 20 7.86 0.91 -10.93
CA PHE A 20 6.91 0.94 -12.04
C PHE A 20 7.35 1.93 -13.13
N LEU A 21 7.70 3.15 -12.76
CA LEU A 21 8.16 4.18 -13.71
C LEU A 21 9.47 3.78 -14.42
N CYS A 22 10.35 3.01 -13.76
CA CYS A 22 11.58 2.51 -14.40
C CYS A 22 11.32 1.55 -15.56
N ARG A 23 10.16 0.88 -15.59
CA ARG A 23 9.78 -0.04 -16.67
C ARG A 23 9.36 0.71 -17.93
N ASP A 24 8.60 1.78 -17.77
CA ASP A 24 7.98 2.51 -18.87
C ASP A 24 8.85 3.69 -19.37
N LEU A 25 9.68 4.27 -18.50
CA LEU A 25 10.49 5.45 -18.79
C LEU A 25 11.97 5.09 -18.88
N GLN A 26 12.50 5.09 -20.09
CA GLN A 26 13.82 4.53 -20.43
C GLN A 26 15.00 5.13 -19.65
N THR A 27 14.96 6.41 -19.28
CA THR A 27 16.04 7.09 -18.53
C THR A 27 15.73 7.31 -17.05
N PHE A 28 14.50 7.02 -16.62
CA PHE A 28 14.02 7.42 -15.29
C PHE A 28 14.85 6.82 -14.16
N GLN A 29 15.27 5.56 -14.29
CA GLN A 29 16.12 4.90 -13.30
C GLN A 29 17.43 5.67 -13.08
N ASP A 30 18.13 6.01 -14.16
CA ASP A 30 19.41 6.70 -14.08
C ASP A 30 19.23 8.15 -13.59
N ASP A 31 18.20 8.85 -14.07
CA ASP A 31 17.88 10.22 -13.62
C ASP A 31 17.51 10.26 -12.13
N MET A 32 16.75 9.27 -11.66
CA MET A 32 16.37 9.13 -10.25
C MET A 32 17.59 8.81 -9.39
N ILE A 33 18.41 7.82 -9.76
CA ILE A 33 19.61 7.48 -8.99
C ILE A 33 20.56 8.68 -8.93
N ALA A 34 20.74 9.42 -10.03
CA ALA A 34 21.57 10.63 -10.07
C ALA A 34 21.05 11.69 -9.09
N SER A 35 19.74 11.91 -9.08
CA SER A 35 19.09 12.86 -8.18
C SER A 35 19.24 12.45 -6.72
N LEU A 36 19.10 11.16 -6.40
CA LEU A 36 19.27 10.63 -5.05
C LEU A 36 20.73 10.75 -4.58
N LEU A 37 21.69 10.42 -5.44
CA LEU A 37 23.12 10.55 -5.13
C LEU A 37 23.52 12.01 -4.91
N CYS A 38 23.06 12.92 -5.77
CA CYS A 38 23.27 14.37 -5.60
C CYS A 38 22.71 14.87 -4.26
N PHE A 39 21.47 14.48 -3.93
CA PHE A 39 20.87 14.81 -2.63
C PHE A 39 21.67 14.23 -1.46
N HIS A 40 22.13 12.98 -1.57
CA HIS A 40 22.94 12.31 -0.56
C HIS A 40 24.25 13.05 -0.30
N GLU A 41 24.94 13.52 -1.34
CA GLU A 41 26.19 14.25 -1.20
C GLU A 41 25.97 15.66 -0.60
N GLU A 42 24.94 16.37 -1.04
CA GLU A 42 24.74 17.78 -0.67
C GLU A 42 24.02 17.99 0.67
N GLN A 43 23.00 17.16 0.97
CA GLN A 43 22.04 17.47 2.04
C GLN A 43 22.16 16.57 3.27
N ARG A 44 22.76 15.38 3.13
CA ARG A 44 22.76 14.34 4.18
C ARG A 44 23.38 14.79 5.50
N SER A 45 24.43 15.60 5.45
CA SER A 45 25.09 16.16 6.63
C SER A 45 24.19 17.13 7.41
N ASN A 46 23.24 17.79 6.73
CA ASN A 46 22.30 18.74 7.34
C ASN A 46 21.04 18.07 7.91
N LEU A 47 20.85 16.77 7.67
CA LEU A 47 19.68 16.02 8.14
C LEU A 47 19.79 15.71 9.64
N SER A 48 18.64 15.75 10.32
CA SER A 48 18.49 15.21 11.67
C SER A 48 18.65 13.69 11.70
N ASP A 49 18.95 13.12 12.86
CA ASP A 49 19.05 11.66 13.05
C ASP A 49 17.83 10.90 12.52
N GLN A 50 16.62 11.42 12.74
CA GLN A 50 15.41 10.78 12.23
C GLN A 50 15.33 10.83 10.71
N GLN A 51 15.70 11.96 10.10
CA GLN A 51 15.72 12.09 8.64
C GLN A 51 16.79 11.21 8.01
N ARG A 52 17.96 11.05 8.63
CA ARG A 52 19.02 10.15 8.15
C ARG A 52 18.58 8.69 8.20
N LYS A 53 17.91 8.25 9.27
CA LYS A 53 17.30 6.91 9.34
C LYS A 53 16.27 6.70 8.23
N ASN A 54 15.40 7.69 8.01
CA ASN A 54 14.38 7.62 6.97
C ASN A 54 14.99 7.58 5.56
N LEU A 55 16.06 8.35 5.32
CA LEU A 55 16.79 8.36 4.05
C LEU A 55 17.43 7.00 3.78
N LEU A 56 18.09 6.43 4.79
CA LEU A 56 18.72 5.12 4.70
C LEU A 56 17.70 4.02 4.36
N LEU A 57 16.55 4.01 5.05
CA LEU A 57 15.49 3.04 4.76
C LEU A 57 14.92 3.25 3.36
N PHE A 58 14.70 4.50 2.95
CA PHE A 58 14.22 4.81 1.60
C PHE A 58 15.19 4.37 0.50
N PHE A 59 16.51 4.58 0.67
CA PHE A 59 17.52 4.08 -0.26
C PHE A 59 17.49 2.55 -0.36
N ALA A 60 17.30 1.87 0.77
CA ALA A 60 17.18 0.41 0.82
C ALA A 60 15.95 -0.10 0.06
N GLU A 61 14.79 0.54 0.28
CA GLU A 61 13.54 0.21 -0.42
C GLU A 61 13.65 0.43 -1.94
N ILE A 62 14.22 1.57 -2.36
CA ILE A 62 14.47 1.84 -3.78
C ILE A 62 15.40 0.77 -4.35
N TYR A 63 16.52 0.50 -3.69
CA TYR A 63 17.48 -0.51 -4.14
C TYR A 63 16.84 -1.89 -4.32
N GLU A 64 16.00 -2.31 -3.36
CA GLU A 64 15.33 -3.61 -3.38
C GLU A 64 14.38 -3.76 -4.58
N LYS A 65 13.73 -2.66 -4.98
CA LYS A 65 12.74 -2.61 -6.06
C LYS A 65 13.31 -2.32 -7.45
N LEU A 66 14.57 -1.91 -7.53
CA LEU A 66 15.23 -1.67 -8.81
C LEU A 66 15.68 -2.97 -9.45
N GLU A 67 15.44 -3.10 -10.75
CA GLU A 67 15.98 -4.23 -11.52
C GLU A 67 17.49 -4.07 -11.67
N SER A 68 18.23 -5.16 -11.41
CA SER A 68 19.69 -5.18 -11.37
C SER A 68 20.30 -5.00 -12.76
N LYS A 69 20.44 -3.74 -13.17
CA LYS A 69 21.35 -3.34 -14.24
C LYS A 69 22.69 -3.05 -13.58
N LYS A 70 23.70 -3.92 -13.81
CA LYS A 70 25.08 -3.64 -13.43
C LYS A 70 25.55 -2.39 -14.19
N SER A 71 25.45 -1.22 -13.55
CA SER A 71 25.95 0.07 -14.05
C SER A 71 26.87 0.71 -13.03
N SER A 72 27.79 1.57 -13.48
CA SER A 72 28.67 2.34 -12.57
C SER A 72 27.86 3.20 -11.59
N GLN A 73 26.70 3.68 -12.04
CA GLN A 73 25.80 4.48 -11.24
C GLN A 73 25.10 3.65 -10.15
N MET A 74 24.67 2.42 -10.49
CA MET A 74 24.14 1.48 -9.50
C MET A 74 25.21 1.12 -8.47
N GLN A 75 26.46 0.88 -8.89
CA GLN A 75 27.55 0.62 -7.96
C GLN A 75 27.82 1.82 -7.02
N THR A 76 27.69 3.05 -7.55
CA THR A 76 27.80 4.27 -6.72
C THR A 76 26.65 4.35 -5.70
N PHE A 77 25.44 3.96 -6.10
CA PHE A 77 24.28 3.88 -5.22
C PHE A 77 24.44 2.82 -4.11
N GLU A 78 24.97 1.65 -4.45
CA GLU A 78 25.33 0.59 -3.49
C GLU A 78 26.36 1.07 -2.47
N ASN A 79 27.39 1.78 -2.94
CA ASN A 79 28.40 2.37 -2.06
C ASN A 79 27.78 3.42 -1.13
N ALA A 80 26.93 4.31 -1.65
CA ALA A 80 26.23 5.30 -0.84
C ALA A 80 25.32 4.66 0.23
N LEU A 81 24.67 3.54 -0.09
CA LEU A 81 23.88 2.78 0.88
C LEU A 81 24.76 2.19 2.00
N LEU A 82 25.88 1.56 1.63
CA LEU A 82 26.83 0.98 2.58
C LEU A 82 27.50 2.04 3.48
N ASP A 83 27.83 3.20 2.92
CA ASP A 83 28.42 4.31 3.65
C ASP A 83 27.42 4.87 4.67
N GLN A 84 26.15 5.03 4.30
CA GLN A 84 25.10 5.43 5.24
C GLN A 84 24.93 4.43 6.39
N ILE A 85 25.00 3.11 6.13
CA ILE A 85 24.96 2.09 7.19
C ILE A 85 26.13 2.30 8.16
N LYS A 86 27.36 2.43 7.63
CA LYS A 86 28.56 2.62 8.45
C LYS A 86 28.47 3.88 9.30
N GLU A 87 28.03 4.99 8.73
CA GLU A 87 27.87 6.26 9.43
C GLU A 87 26.83 6.21 10.56
N VAL A 88 25.72 5.49 10.35
CA VAL A 88 24.72 5.28 11.42
C VAL A 88 25.33 4.46 12.57
N LEU A 89 26.18 3.48 12.27
CA LEU A 89 26.82 2.62 13.28
C LEU A 89 27.96 3.30 14.05
N VAL A 90 28.62 4.31 13.48
CA VAL A 90 29.69 5.08 14.14
C VAL A 90 29.22 6.41 14.72
N ALA A 91 27.92 6.70 14.68
CA ALA A 91 27.37 7.94 15.23
C ALA A 91 27.63 8.08 16.74
N ASP A 92 27.97 9.29 17.19
CA ASP A 92 28.32 9.62 18.59
C ASP A 92 27.31 9.11 19.62
N ARG A 93 26.03 9.02 19.25
CA ARG A 93 24.94 8.49 20.07
C ARG A 93 24.25 7.35 19.37
N LEU A 94 24.86 6.17 19.41
CA LEU A 94 24.22 4.94 18.96
C LEU A 94 23.12 4.54 19.95
N ASP A 95 21.93 4.25 19.40
CA ASP A 95 20.75 3.85 20.17
C ASP A 95 20.04 2.68 19.48
N ASP A 96 19.09 2.06 20.20
CA ASP A 96 18.28 0.95 19.71
C ASP A 96 17.57 1.25 18.39
N SER A 97 17.10 2.49 18.18
CA SER A 97 16.35 2.85 16.97
C SER A 97 17.26 2.86 15.74
N LYS A 98 18.47 3.40 15.86
CA LYS A 98 19.49 3.39 14.81
C LYS A 98 19.87 1.97 14.41
N VAL A 99 20.16 1.13 15.40
CA VAL A 99 20.54 -0.27 15.14
C VAL A 99 19.40 -1.06 14.51
N LYS A 100 18.15 -0.87 14.98
CA LYS A 100 16.96 -1.51 14.37
C LYS A 100 16.83 -1.19 12.88
N VAL A 101 17.03 0.08 12.49
CA VAL A 101 16.99 0.49 11.08
C VAL A 101 18.10 -0.18 10.28
N VAL A 102 19.33 -0.26 10.80
CA VAL A 102 20.43 -0.95 10.11
C VAL A 102 20.13 -2.44 9.92
N VAL A 103 19.62 -3.12 10.95
CA VAL A 103 19.22 -4.53 10.87
C VAL A 103 18.16 -4.74 9.79
N GLU A 104 17.16 -3.85 9.74
CA GLU A 104 16.09 -3.91 8.75
C GLU A 104 16.61 -3.71 7.32
N VAL A 105 17.42 -2.68 7.11
CA VAL A 105 18.07 -2.39 5.82
C VAL A 105 18.89 -3.59 5.33
N LEU A 106 19.67 -4.23 6.22
CA LEU A 106 20.45 -5.41 5.84
C LEU A 106 19.58 -6.60 5.46
N LYS A 107 18.40 -6.76 6.06
CA LYS A 107 17.45 -7.81 5.65
C LYS A 107 16.84 -7.54 4.27
N LEU A 108 16.56 -6.28 3.96
CA LEU A 108 16.04 -5.85 2.66
C LEU A 108 17.07 -6.04 1.54
N THR A 109 18.31 -5.62 1.77
CA THR A 109 19.31 -5.45 0.71
C THR A 109 20.44 -6.48 0.73
N GLY A 110 20.57 -7.25 1.82
CA GLY A 110 21.68 -8.19 2.03
C GLY A 110 21.82 -9.23 0.92
N ARG A 111 20.71 -9.70 0.33
CA ARG A 111 20.74 -10.64 -0.79
C ARG A 111 21.48 -10.12 -2.02
N TYR A 112 21.45 -8.81 -2.24
CA TYR A 112 22.04 -8.16 -3.39
C TYR A 112 23.44 -7.61 -3.08
N LEU A 113 23.64 -7.10 -1.87
CA LEU A 113 24.92 -6.52 -1.42
C LEU A 113 25.97 -7.57 -1.03
N ASP A 114 25.57 -8.77 -0.61
CA ASP A 114 26.49 -9.85 -0.18
C ASP A 114 26.95 -10.72 -1.37
N ILE A 115 27.38 -10.06 -2.44
CA ILE A 115 27.88 -10.68 -3.68
C ILE A 115 29.19 -9.98 -4.09
N ASP A 116 30.11 -10.70 -4.71
CA ASP A 116 31.37 -10.18 -5.27
C ASP A 116 32.17 -9.33 -4.25
N GLU A 117 32.51 -8.08 -4.61
CA GLU A 117 33.24 -7.13 -3.75
C GLU A 117 32.42 -6.69 -2.52
N GLY A 118 31.09 -6.76 -2.60
CA GLY A 118 30.17 -6.37 -1.53
C GLY A 118 30.24 -7.30 -0.31
N THR A 119 30.59 -8.58 -0.49
CA THR A 119 30.77 -9.55 0.60
C THR A 119 31.77 -9.08 1.66
N SER A 120 32.88 -8.43 1.24
CA SER A 120 33.87 -7.90 2.20
C SER A 120 33.28 -6.75 3.03
N LYS A 121 32.49 -5.88 2.41
CA LYS A 121 31.86 -4.75 3.10
C LYS A 121 30.76 -5.21 4.07
N ILE A 122 29.97 -6.20 3.67
CA ILE A 122 28.98 -6.85 4.55
C ILE A 122 29.66 -7.55 5.73
N ASN A 123 30.81 -8.20 5.52
CA ASN A 123 31.60 -8.80 6.61
C ASN A 123 32.02 -7.77 7.66
N GLU A 124 32.50 -6.60 7.22
CA GLU A 124 32.88 -5.51 8.12
C GLU A 124 31.69 -5.03 8.95
N ILE A 125 30.55 -4.79 8.30
CA ILE A 125 29.31 -4.34 8.96
C ILE A 125 28.82 -5.37 9.98
N LEU A 126 28.77 -6.66 9.60
CA LEU A 126 28.36 -7.73 10.52
C LEU A 126 29.34 -7.90 11.68
N THR A 127 30.65 -7.71 11.45
CA THR A 127 31.65 -7.74 12.52
C THR A 127 31.42 -6.61 13.52
N GLN A 128 31.18 -5.39 13.04
CA GLN A 128 30.88 -4.23 13.88
C GLN A 128 29.58 -4.42 14.66
N LEU A 129 28.51 -4.90 14.01
CA LEU A 129 27.24 -5.21 14.65
C LEU A 129 27.41 -6.28 15.74
N ASN A 130 28.12 -7.37 15.46
CA ASN A 130 28.41 -8.41 16.45
C ASN A 130 29.23 -7.86 17.64
N ALA A 131 30.14 -6.91 17.42
CA ALA A 131 30.86 -6.23 18.49
C ALA A 131 29.93 -5.34 19.34
N ILE A 132 29.02 -4.59 18.69
CA ILE A 132 27.97 -3.80 19.36
C ILE A 132 27.09 -4.72 20.22
N ALA A 133 26.68 -5.87 19.68
CA ALA A 133 25.86 -6.84 20.40
C ALA A 133 26.53 -7.35 21.68
N LYS A 134 27.85 -7.56 21.64
CA LYS A 134 28.62 -8.08 22.78
C LYS A 134 28.93 -7.03 23.85
N ALA A 135 29.25 -5.80 23.43
CA ALA A 135 29.93 -4.84 24.30
C ALA A 135 29.19 -3.51 24.53
N HIS A 136 28.18 -3.17 23.73
CA HIS A 136 27.56 -1.84 23.82
C HIS A 136 26.53 -1.77 24.97
N PRO A 137 26.77 -0.97 26.03
CA PRO A 137 25.93 -0.97 27.22
C PRO A 137 24.57 -0.31 27.01
N ALA A 138 24.46 0.61 26.04
CA ALA A 138 23.21 1.34 25.77
C ALA A 138 22.25 0.61 24.81
N ILE A 139 22.65 -0.54 24.26
CA ILE A 139 21.79 -1.33 23.37
C ILE A 139 21.06 -2.39 24.19
N SER A 140 19.73 -2.46 24.02
CA SER A 140 18.91 -3.44 24.73
C SER A 140 19.15 -4.86 24.24
N ASP A 141 18.94 -5.85 25.11
CA ASP A 141 19.14 -7.25 24.76
C ASP A 141 18.21 -7.69 23.62
N SER A 142 17.00 -7.13 23.53
CA SER A 142 16.11 -7.36 22.38
C SER A 142 16.74 -6.94 21.04
N VAL A 143 17.47 -5.82 21.01
CA VAL A 143 18.18 -5.37 19.80
C VAL A 143 19.43 -6.22 19.56
N LYS A 144 20.16 -6.63 20.60
CA LYS A 144 21.30 -7.55 20.46
C LYS A 144 20.87 -8.88 19.84
N GLU A 145 19.74 -9.44 20.26
CA GLU A 145 19.18 -10.66 19.64
C GLU A 145 18.83 -10.44 18.15
N ARG A 146 18.28 -9.27 17.80
CA ARG A 146 18.02 -8.91 16.39
C ARG A 146 19.32 -8.84 15.58
N ILE A 147 20.40 -8.30 16.15
CA ILE A 147 21.71 -8.31 15.52
C ILE A 147 22.19 -9.74 15.28
N LEU A 148 22.16 -10.58 16.32
CA LEU A 148 22.64 -11.96 16.24
C LEU A 148 21.86 -12.77 15.19
N SER A 149 20.56 -12.48 15.02
CA SER A 149 19.72 -13.11 13.99
C SER A 149 20.22 -12.87 12.57
N LEU A 150 20.98 -11.79 12.30
CA LEU A 150 21.51 -11.51 10.96
C LEU A 150 22.48 -12.59 10.48
N ASN A 151 23.18 -13.27 11.38
CA ASN A 151 24.04 -14.40 11.01
C ASN A 151 23.18 -15.53 10.40
N THR A 152 22.03 -15.84 11.02
CA THR A 152 21.07 -16.82 10.49
C THR A 152 20.44 -16.36 9.19
N TRP A 153 20.11 -15.06 9.05
CA TRP A 153 19.64 -14.51 7.77
C TRP A 153 20.66 -14.74 6.66
N ARG A 154 21.93 -14.47 6.91
CA ARG A 154 23.00 -14.67 5.94
C ARG A 154 23.23 -16.13 5.59
N GLU A 155 23.23 -17.02 6.59
CA GLU A 155 23.30 -18.49 6.38
C GLU A 155 22.16 -18.97 5.45
N ASN A 156 20.98 -18.38 5.60
CA ASN A 156 19.79 -18.62 4.77
C ASN A 156 19.75 -17.80 3.47
N LYS A 157 20.89 -17.26 3.01
CA LYS A 157 21.01 -16.47 1.77
C LYS A 157 20.11 -15.23 1.75
N TRP A 158 19.89 -14.64 2.92
CA TRP A 158 19.05 -13.46 3.13
C TRP A 158 17.58 -13.64 2.72
N ASP A 159 17.10 -14.88 2.56
CA ASP A 159 15.71 -15.17 2.21
C ASP A 159 14.96 -15.73 3.42
N ALA A 160 13.87 -15.07 3.80
CA ALA A 160 12.98 -15.49 4.88
C ALA A 160 12.36 -16.88 4.64
N ARG A 161 12.23 -17.31 3.39
CA ARG A 161 11.65 -18.62 3.02
C ARG A 161 12.60 -19.79 3.28
N ASN A 162 13.90 -19.52 3.42
CA ASN A 162 14.91 -20.55 3.66
C ASN A 162 15.04 -20.90 5.16
N PHE A 163 14.31 -20.21 6.05
CA PHE A 163 14.32 -20.53 7.46
C PHE A 163 13.63 -21.89 7.68
N PRO A 164 14.27 -22.81 8.42
CA PRO A 164 13.69 -24.12 8.65
C PRO A 164 12.36 -23.98 9.40
N ALA A 165 11.25 -24.35 8.74
CA ALA A 165 9.99 -24.57 9.42
C ALA A 165 10.23 -25.61 10.52
N ASN A 166 9.97 -25.24 11.77
CA ASN A 166 10.27 -26.03 12.97
C ASN A 166 10.07 -27.53 12.77
N LYS A 167 11.17 -28.30 12.81
CA LYS A 167 11.15 -29.75 12.98
C LYS A 167 10.96 -30.10 14.46
N GLU A 168 9.84 -29.72 15.06
CA GLU A 168 9.43 -30.23 16.37
C GLU A 168 7.91 -30.39 16.40
N GLY A 169 7.45 -31.63 16.16
CA GLY A 169 6.02 -31.98 16.19
C GLY A 169 5.73 -33.29 15.46
N LYS A 170 6.07 -34.44 16.06
CA LYS A 170 5.56 -35.76 15.65
C LYS A 170 4.11 -35.90 16.10
N SER A 171 3.17 -36.01 15.15
CA SER A 171 1.98 -36.88 15.27
C SER A 171 1.29 -37.06 13.90
N THR A 172 1.64 -38.17 13.26
CA THR A 172 0.79 -39.15 12.55
C THR A 172 -0.57 -38.76 11.95
N THR A 173 -0.68 -39.06 10.64
CA THR A 173 -1.90 -39.43 9.85
C THR A 173 -2.81 -38.24 9.51
N ASP A 174 -3.12 -37.89 8.26
CA ASP A 174 -3.50 -38.72 7.12
C ASP A 174 -3.29 -37.98 5.78
N GLN A 175 -3.29 -38.75 4.70
CA GLN A 175 -3.06 -38.38 3.31
C GLN A 175 -4.00 -37.31 2.73
N GLY A 176 -3.43 -36.42 1.92
CA GLY A 176 -4.01 -36.09 0.61
C GLY A 176 -4.59 -34.69 0.42
N ARG A 177 -3.72 -33.68 0.20
CA ARG A 177 -3.99 -32.64 -0.81
C ARG A 177 -2.67 -31.98 -1.18
N ARG A 178 -2.25 -32.14 -2.44
CA ARG A 178 -1.32 -31.20 -3.06
C ARG A 178 -2.13 -29.92 -3.27
N GLU A 179 -1.80 -28.87 -2.56
CA GLU A 179 -2.23 -27.53 -2.94
C GLU A 179 -1.12 -26.55 -2.55
N ASN A 180 -0.73 -25.76 -3.54
CA ASN A 180 0.23 -24.69 -3.45
C ASN A 180 -0.37 -23.60 -2.55
N ASP A 181 -0.01 -23.61 -1.27
CA ASP A 181 -0.16 -22.42 -0.45
C ASP A 181 1.10 -21.58 -0.61
N GLN A 182 1.10 -20.71 -1.63
CA GLN A 182 1.89 -19.47 -1.63
C GLN A 182 1.39 -18.60 -0.46
N GLY A 183 1.75 -19.00 0.76
CA GLY A 183 1.67 -18.17 1.95
C GLY A 183 2.78 -17.11 1.90
N LEU A 184 2.67 -16.16 0.98
CA LEU A 184 3.27 -14.84 1.17
C LEU A 184 2.53 -14.22 2.34
N THR A 185 2.98 -14.51 3.55
CA THR A 185 2.60 -13.70 4.70
C THR A 185 3.23 -12.32 4.47
N PRO A 186 2.45 -11.26 4.21
CA PRO A 186 2.98 -9.95 4.47
C PRO A 186 3.10 -9.89 5.99
N SER A 187 4.28 -9.60 6.51
CA SER A 187 4.40 -9.17 7.90
C SER A 187 3.77 -7.78 8.02
N CYS A 188 2.44 -7.73 7.92
CA CYS A 188 1.61 -6.58 8.18
C CYS A 188 1.12 -6.71 9.62
N SER A 189 1.93 -6.30 10.59
CA SER A 189 1.33 -5.82 11.84
C SER A 189 0.66 -4.47 11.52
N SER A 190 -0.60 -4.56 11.08
CA SER A 190 -1.62 -3.49 11.02
C SER A 190 -1.09 -2.10 10.62
N THR A 191 -0.90 -1.85 9.33
CA THR A 191 -0.78 -0.46 8.86
C THR A 191 -2.08 -0.04 8.21
N PHE A 192 -2.74 0.96 8.82
CA PHE A 192 -3.95 1.58 8.28
C PHE A 192 -3.61 2.19 6.91
N ILE A 193 -4.14 1.61 5.84
CA ILE A 193 -4.14 2.27 4.53
C ILE A 193 -5.08 3.47 4.68
N ILE A 194 -4.60 4.67 4.34
CA ILE A 194 -5.37 5.91 4.44
C ILE A 194 -5.93 6.24 3.06
N GLY A 195 -7.25 6.40 2.98
CA GLY A 195 -7.97 6.80 1.79
C GLY A 195 -7.68 8.24 1.36
N PRO A 196 -8.14 8.64 0.16
CA PRO A 196 -7.95 9.98 -0.38
C PRO A 196 -8.63 11.08 0.43
N ASP A 197 -9.58 10.72 1.28
CA ASP A 197 -10.27 11.58 2.24
C ASP A 197 -9.48 11.77 3.55
N GLY A 198 -8.32 11.12 3.69
CA GLY A 198 -7.49 11.19 4.88
C GLY A 198 -7.97 10.32 6.04
N GLN A 199 -9.00 9.48 5.83
CA GLN A 199 -9.47 8.50 6.81
C GLN A 199 -8.85 7.12 6.55
N PRO A 200 -8.67 6.27 7.58
CA PRO A 200 -8.36 4.86 7.36
C PRO A 200 -9.41 4.20 6.48
N LEU A 201 -8.97 3.35 5.54
CA LEU A 201 -9.88 2.54 4.75
C LEU A 201 -10.79 1.73 5.65
N THR A 202 -12.06 1.69 5.28
CA THR A 202 -13.02 0.79 5.88
C THR A 202 -12.65 -0.67 5.57
N GLU A 203 -13.16 -1.59 6.38
CA GLU A 203 -12.93 -3.03 6.17
C GLU A 203 -13.38 -3.50 4.79
N GLU A 204 -14.46 -2.92 4.27
CA GLU A 204 -15.01 -3.20 2.94
C GLU A 204 -14.08 -2.70 1.82
N GLU A 205 -13.60 -1.45 1.92
CA GLU A 205 -12.64 -0.90 0.94
C GLU A 205 -11.31 -1.65 0.96
N ARG A 206 -10.88 -2.10 2.15
CA ARG A 206 -9.71 -2.95 2.31
C ARG A 206 -9.91 -4.30 1.61
N ALA A 207 -11.04 -4.96 1.85
CA ALA A 207 -11.36 -6.23 1.21
C ALA A 207 -11.45 -6.10 -0.31
N PHE A 208 -12.03 -5.01 -0.82
CA PHE A 208 -12.09 -4.73 -2.25
C PHE A 208 -10.70 -4.56 -2.89
N LEU A 209 -9.79 -3.84 -2.22
CA LEU A 209 -8.42 -3.68 -2.68
C LEU A 209 -7.64 -4.98 -2.61
N GLU A 210 -7.79 -5.74 -1.53
CA GLU A 210 -7.11 -7.03 -1.34
C GLU A 210 -7.56 -8.05 -2.39
N GLU A 211 -8.87 -8.10 -2.72
CA GLU A 211 -9.40 -8.91 -3.81
C GLU A 211 -8.83 -8.48 -5.17
N SER A 212 -8.67 -7.17 -5.39
CA SER A 212 -8.09 -6.62 -6.63
C SER A 212 -6.58 -6.91 -6.76
N PHE A 213 -5.82 -6.89 -5.66
CA PHE A 213 -4.41 -7.26 -5.66
C PHE A 213 -4.20 -8.76 -5.91
N CYS A 214 -5.04 -9.62 -5.32
CA CYS A 214 -4.99 -11.07 -5.59
C CYS A 214 -5.28 -11.41 -7.06
N LYS A 215 -6.18 -10.66 -7.71
CA LYS A 215 -6.45 -10.81 -9.16
C LYS A 215 -5.26 -10.41 -10.03
N LEU A 216 -4.46 -9.42 -9.62
CA LEU A 216 -3.24 -9.02 -10.33
C LEU A 216 -2.10 -10.05 -10.22
N ASP A 217 -1.96 -10.71 -9.07
CA ASP A 217 -0.90 -11.70 -8.84
C ASP A 217 -1.17 -13.04 -9.55
N SER A 218 -2.43 -13.31 -9.92
CA SER A 218 -2.85 -14.53 -10.62
C SER A 218 -2.59 -14.50 -12.13
N ASN A 219 -2.31 -13.32 -12.70
CA ASN A 219 -2.19 -13.12 -14.14
C ASN A 219 -0.73 -13.12 -14.66
N ASP A 220 0.25 -13.40 -13.80
CA ASP A 220 1.68 -13.36 -14.16
C ASP A 220 2.20 -14.67 -14.81
N THR A 221 1.29 -15.59 -15.16
CA THR A 221 1.60 -16.77 -15.97
C THR A 221 0.93 -16.71 -17.34
N ILE A 222 1.72 -16.27 -18.32
CA ILE A 222 1.57 -16.45 -19.78
C ILE A 222 0.67 -15.44 -20.49
N LEU A 223 1.32 -14.65 -21.34
CA LEU A 223 0.77 -13.76 -22.37
C LEU A 223 -0.22 -14.49 -23.29
N ASP A 224 -1.41 -13.93 -23.46
CA ASP A 224 -1.97 -13.60 -24.78
C ASP A 224 -2.73 -12.27 -24.65
N ASN A 225 -2.19 -11.25 -25.30
CA ASN A 225 -2.57 -9.84 -25.18
C ASN A 225 -3.84 -9.47 -25.97
N ASP A 226 -4.74 -10.43 -26.18
CA ASP A 226 -5.95 -10.25 -27.00
C ASP A 226 -7.27 -10.52 -26.24
N ASP A 227 -7.24 -11.01 -24.99
CA ASP A 227 -8.49 -11.42 -24.28
C ASP A 227 -9.05 -10.37 -23.30
N VAL A 228 -8.28 -9.32 -22.95
CA VAL A 228 -8.69 -8.33 -21.94
C VAL A 228 -9.50 -7.17 -22.55
N SER A 229 -9.43 -6.97 -23.88
CA SER A 229 -10.21 -5.94 -24.56
C SER A 229 -11.70 -6.28 -24.60
N ASP A 230 -12.02 -7.56 -24.81
CA ASP A 230 -13.39 -8.02 -25.02
C ASP A 230 -14.20 -7.98 -23.71
N GLU A 231 -13.60 -8.33 -22.57
CA GLU A 231 -14.26 -8.23 -21.25
C GLU A 231 -14.51 -6.77 -20.82
N TYR A 232 -13.61 -5.84 -21.18
CA TYR A 232 -13.80 -4.43 -20.89
C TYR A 232 -14.92 -3.81 -21.74
N ASP A 233 -15.00 -4.16 -23.02
CA ASP A 233 -16.08 -3.72 -23.90
C ASP A 233 -17.43 -4.38 -23.53
N GLU A 234 -17.42 -5.62 -23.04
CA GLU A 234 -18.61 -6.27 -22.48
C GLU A 234 -19.08 -5.56 -21.20
N PHE A 235 -18.16 -5.18 -20.31
CA PHE A 235 -18.50 -4.41 -19.11
C PHE A 235 -19.10 -3.04 -19.45
N LEU A 236 -18.48 -2.29 -20.36
CA LEU A 236 -19.01 -1.00 -20.81
C LEU A 236 -20.41 -1.15 -21.44
N SER A 237 -20.63 -2.22 -22.21
CA SER A 237 -21.92 -2.52 -22.83
C SER A 237 -22.97 -2.93 -21.79
N ALA A 238 -22.60 -3.69 -20.77
CA ALA A 238 -23.49 -4.10 -19.68
C ALA A 238 -23.92 -2.90 -18.83
N VAL A 239 -22.99 -2.02 -18.47
CA VAL A 239 -23.29 -0.78 -17.72
C VAL A 239 -24.22 0.14 -18.53
N ALA A 240 -23.94 0.32 -19.84
CA ALA A 240 -24.80 1.12 -20.71
C ALA A 240 -26.22 0.52 -20.84
N ASN A 241 -26.33 -0.80 -20.93
CA ASN A 241 -27.63 -1.50 -21.00
C ASN A 241 -28.40 -1.43 -19.68
N GLU A 242 -27.74 -1.57 -18.54
CA GLU A 242 -28.34 -1.37 -17.20
C GLU A 242 -28.88 0.06 -17.05
N GLU A 243 -28.09 1.07 -17.43
CA GLU A 243 -28.50 2.46 -17.34
C GLU A 243 -29.67 2.78 -18.29
N ALA A 244 -29.65 2.21 -19.51
CA ALA A 244 -30.76 2.32 -20.46
C ALA A 244 -32.04 1.66 -19.93
N LYS A 245 -31.95 0.44 -19.37
CA LYS A 245 -33.10 -0.24 -18.74
C LYS A 245 -33.66 0.55 -17.57
N LYS A 246 -32.79 1.13 -16.74
CA LYS A 246 -33.20 2.00 -15.63
C LYS A 246 -33.97 3.22 -16.12
N ARG A 247 -33.49 3.90 -17.18
CA ARG A 247 -34.21 5.05 -17.76
C ARG A 247 -35.56 4.68 -18.36
N VAL A 248 -35.67 3.51 -19.00
CA VAL A 248 -36.95 3.03 -19.53
C VAL A 248 -37.93 2.74 -18.40
N ALA A 249 -37.49 2.07 -17.33
CA ALA A 249 -38.34 1.80 -16.17
C ALA A 249 -38.80 3.09 -15.46
N GLU A 250 -37.92 4.10 -15.35
CA GLU A 250 -38.27 5.42 -14.82
C GLU A 250 -39.30 6.14 -15.70
N MET A 251 -39.18 6.03 -17.03
CA MET A 251 -40.14 6.61 -17.97
C MET A 251 -41.51 5.91 -17.91
N GLU A 252 -41.54 4.58 -17.80
CA GLU A 252 -42.77 3.80 -17.65
C GLU A 252 -43.47 4.08 -16.31
N MET A 253 -42.73 4.23 -15.21
CA MET A 253 -43.31 4.66 -13.93
C MET A 253 -43.90 6.07 -14.01
N ALA A 254 -43.20 7.01 -14.64
CA ALA A 254 -43.70 8.37 -14.83
C ALA A 254 -44.96 8.39 -15.72
N GLU A 255 -45.05 7.51 -16.71
CA GLU A 255 -46.24 7.37 -17.54
C GLU A 255 -47.43 6.75 -16.79
N MET A 256 -47.19 5.70 -15.98
CA MET A 256 -48.22 5.14 -15.09
C MET A 256 -48.73 6.16 -14.07
N GLU A 257 -47.84 6.97 -13.48
CA GLU A 257 -48.21 8.05 -12.55
C GLU A 257 -49.09 9.10 -13.25
N LYS A 258 -48.75 9.47 -14.48
CA LYS A 258 -49.54 10.39 -15.30
C LYS A 258 -50.91 9.82 -15.69
N GLN A 259 -51.01 8.52 -15.98
CA GLN A 259 -52.28 7.86 -16.26
C GLN A 259 -53.17 7.76 -15.00
N MET A 260 -52.60 7.49 -13.82
CA MET A 260 -53.33 7.53 -12.55
C MET A 260 -53.83 8.94 -12.20
N ALA A 261 -53.04 9.98 -12.48
CA ALA A 261 -53.49 11.36 -12.30
C ALA A 261 -54.65 11.73 -13.24
N LYS A 262 -54.69 11.16 -14.46
CA LYS A 262 -55.74 11.43 -15.45
C LYS A 262 -57.05 10.69 -15.16
N THR A 263 -56.99 9.47 -14.63
CA THR A 263 -58.19 8.71 -14.20
C THR A 263 -58.78 9.23 -12.89
N SER A 264 -57.99 9.93 -12.07
CA SER A 264 -58.49 10.66 -10.89
C SER A 264 -59.28 11.94 -11.22
N LEU A 265 -59.24 12.44 -12.45
CA LEU A 265 -59.87 13.71 -12.86
C LEU A 265 -61.09 13.54 -13.78
N ASP A 266 -61.38 12.33 -14.28
CA ASP A 266 -62.50 12.07 -15.21
C ASP A 266 -63.67 11.27 -14.57
N GLY A 267 -63.66 11.13 -13.23
CA GLY A 267 -64.59 10.32 -12.46
C GLY A 267 -65.70 11.07 -11.71
N ARG A 268 -65.98 12.35 -12.01
CA ARG A 268 -67.13 13.07 -11.43
C ARG A 268 -67.97 13.76 -12.50
N SER A 269 -68.65 12.89 -13.25
CA SER A 269 -69.78 13.18 -14.13
C SER A 269 -70.73 14.21 -13.52
N GLU A 270 -71.15 15.14 -14.38
CA GLU A 270 -72.40 15.88 -14.26
C GLU A 270 -73.53 14.92 -13.87
N ILE A 271 -74.14 15.13 -12.70
CA ILE A 271 -75.58 14.94 -12.49
C ILE A 271 -76.04 16.08 -11.58
N SER A 272 -76.70 17.06 -12.20
CA SER A 272 -77.52 18.06 -11.53
C SER A 272 -78.74 17.40 -10.88
N SER A 273 -79.04 17.72 -9.61
CA SER A 273 -80.42 18.10 -9.23
C SER A 273 -80.49 18.66 -7.80
N ASN A 274 -80.78 19.96 -7.74
CA ASN A 274 -81.75 20.62 -6.87
C ASN A 274 -81.67 20.55 -5.34
N ARG A 275 -81.67 21.79 -4.80
CA ARG A 275 -82.57 22.31 -3.74
C ARG A 275 -81.91 22.60 -2.38
N SER A 276 -81.53 23.87 -2.25
CA SER A 276 -81.80 24.81 -1.15
C SER A 276 -82.30 24.22 0.18
N GLU A 277 -81.57 24.46 1.26
CA GLU A 277 -81.90 25.53 2.23
C GLU A 277 -80.87 25.61 3.36
N ASN A 278 -80.53 26.85 3.73
CA ASN A 278 -80.18 27.37 5.07
C ASN A 278 -79.09 26.65 5.89
N GLY A 279 -78.08 27.32 6.43
CA GLY A 279 -77.88 28.75 6.69
C GLY A 279 -76.99 28.91 7.93
N LYS A 280 -76.38 30.11 8.03
CA LYS A 280 -75.54 30.65 9.13
C LYS A 280 -74.13 30.02 9.27
N GLY A 281 -73.02 30.75 9.16
CA GLY A 281 -72.78 32.19 9.31
C GLY A 281 -72.13 32.48 10.67
N THR A 282 -71.07 33.31 10.66
CA THR A 282 -70.13 33.71 11.74
C THR A 282 -68.93 32.76 11.89
N ALA A 283 -67.68 33.19 12.07
CA ALA A 283 -67.05 34.51 12.06
C ALA A 283 -65.50 34.35 12.08
N LYS A 284 -64.82 35.47 11.78
CA LYS A 284 -63.58 35.98 12.42
C LYS A 284 -62.21 35.47 11.95
N GLU A 285 -61.69 36.24 11.00
CA GLU A 285 -60.36 36.88 10.93
C GLU A 285 -59.45 36.90 12.19
N ARG A 286 -58.14 36.64 11.95
CA ARG A 286 -56.89 37.18 12.57
C ARG A 286 -55.79 36.11 12.39
N GLY A 287 -54.60 36.33 11.82
CA GLY A 287 -53.80 37.55 11.71
C GLY A 287 -52.98 37.75 12.98
N ASN A 288 -51.70 37.35 12.99
CA ASN A 288 -50.62 38.22 13.46
C ASN A 288 -49.20 37.64 13.27
N GLY A 289 -48.31 38.53 12.80
CA GLY A 289 -46.89 38.49 13.06
C GLY A 289 -46.45 39.76 13.78
N LYS A 290 -45.44 39.61 14.65
CA LYS A 290 -44.51 40.60 15.23
C LYS A 290 -45.06 41.71 16.15
N ASN A 291 -44.92 41.48 17.46
CA ASN A 291 -43.97 42.11 18.41
C ASN A 291 -44.47 41.92 19.84
#